data_AF-A0A521SEK2-F1
#
_entry.id   AF-A0A521SEK2-F1
#
_cell.length_a   1.000
_cell.length_b   1.000
_cell.length_c   1.000
_cell.angle_alpha   90.00
_cell.angle_beta   90.00
_cell.angle_gamma   90.00
#
_symmetry.space_group_name_H-M   'P 1'
#
loop_
_entity.id
_entity.type
_entity.pdbx_description
1 polymer ?
#
loop_
_entity_poly.entity_id
_entity_poly.type
_entity_poly.pdbx_seq_one_letter_code
_entity_poly.pdbx_strand_id
1 'polypeptide(L)'
;MAKGSRRTLYDKVWESHTVDILPTGQTQLFVGLHLIHEITTAPAFDMLREKGFDVAFPERTFATVDHIVPTDMRTRPFLDSQAEELIQALEKNVSEFGIEFFGLDSDKQGIVHVIGPQLGLTQPGMTLACGDSHTSTHGAFGTLAFGIGTSQVRDVLATQTLAMDKLKVRRINV
;
A
#
# COMPACT_ATOMS: atom_id res chain seq x y z
N MET A 1 -1.46 33.75 16.01
CA MET A 1 -0.23 33.15 15.45
C MET A 1 0.56 32.52 16.58
N ALA A 2 0.63 31.18 16.63
CA ALA A 2 1.33 30.48 17.70
C ALA A 2 2.85 30.39 17.40
N LYS A 3 3.66 30.88 18.33
CA LYS A 3 5.13 30.80 18.33
C LYS A 3 5.59 29.34 18.36
N GLY A 4 6.27 28.92 17.29
CA GLY A 4 7.35 27.91 17.29
C GLY A 4 6.95 26.45 17.49
N SER A 5 6.44 25.77 16.46
CA SER A 5 6.65 24.32 16.38
C SER A 5 7.94 24.08 15.61
N ARG A 6 8.91 23.39 16.23
CA ARG A 6 9.90 22.66 15.41
C ARG A 6 9.07 21.67 14.59
N ARG A 7 8.99 21.86 13.26
CA ARG A 7 8.28 20.94 12.36
C ARG A 7 8.73 19.51 12.65
N THR A 8 7.79 18.66 13.04
CA THR A 8 8.05 17.25 13.33
C THR A 8 8.38 16.51 12.03
N LEU A 9 8.93 15.30 12.11
CA LEU A 9 9.08 14.44 10.94
C LEU A 9 7.72 14.26 10.23
N TYR A 10 6.67 14.03 11.02
CA TYR A 10 5.30 13.92 10.52
C TYR A 10 4.86 15.15 9.75
N ASP A 11 5.05 16.35 10.29
CA ASP A 11 4.68 17.59 9.59
C ASP A 11 5.41 17.73 8.26
N LYS A 12 6.72 17.46 8.24
CA LYS A 12 7.54 17.62 7.03
C LYS A 12 7.11 16.66 5.93
N VAL A 13 6.93 15.38 6.26
CA VAL A 13 6.53 14.36 5.26
C VAL A 13 5.12 14.64 4.77
N TRP A 14 4.18 14.92 5.68
CA TRP A 14 2.80 15.28 5.32
C TRP A 14 2.73 16.50 4.39
N GLU A 15 3.41 17.60 4.74
CA GLU A 15 3.45 18.81 3.92
C GLU A 15 4.02 18.53 2.54
N SER A 16 5.12 17.76 2.45
CA SER A 16 5.76 17.44 1.16
C SER A 16 4.94 16.54 0.23
N HIS A 17 3.97 15.79 0.78
CA HIS A 17 3.11 14.86 0.03
C HIS A 17 1.68 15.37 -0.10
N THR A 18 1.37 16.57 0.41
CA THR A 18 0.05 17.19 0.22
C THR A 18 -0.09 17.66 -1.22
N VAL A 19 -1.08 17.13 -1.93
CA VAL A 19 -1.44 17.58 -3.29
C VAL A 19 -2.33 18.81 -3.21
N ASP A 20 -3.42 18.70 -2.45
CA ASP A 20 -4.39 19.78 -2.24
C ASP A 20 -5.21 19.51 -0.96
N ILE A 21 -6.10 20.46 -0.61
CA ILE A 21 -7.16 20.28 0.36
C ILE A 21 -8.47 20.09 -0.40
N LEU A 22 -9.10 18.92 -0.21
CA LEU A 22 -10.36 18.58 -0.87
C LEU A 22 -11.51 19.46 -0.36
N PRO A 23 -12.63 19.59 -1.11
CA PRO A 23 -13.82 20.31 -0.65
C PRO A 23 -14.39 19.81 0.68
N THR A 24 -14.08 18.57 1.05
CA THR A 24 -14.44 17.97 2.36
C THR A 24 -13.63 18.54 3.52
N GLY A 25 -12.55 19.29 3.25
CA GLY A 25 -11.57 19.77 4.21
C GLY A 25 -10.42 18.79 4.49
N GLN A 26 -10.50 17.57 3.96
CA GLN A 26 -9.46 16.56 4.12
C GLN A 26 -8.25 16.86 3.21
N THR A 27 -7.07 16.43 3.63
CA THR A 27 -5.88 16.50 2.76
C THR A 27 -5.98 15.44 1.67
N GLN A 28 -5.76 15.84 0.42
CA GLN A 28 -5.42 14.90 -0.64
C GLN A 28 -3.93 14.60 -0.54
N LEU A 29 -3.60 13.44 0.01
CA LEU A 29 -2.24 13.02 0.29
C LEU A 29 -1.76 12.07 -0.80
N PHE A 30 -0.70 12.45 -1.52
CA PHE A 30 -0.04 11.57 -2.47
C PHE A 30 0.59 10.39 -1.73
N VAL A 31 0.51 9.19 -2.30
CA VAL A 31 1.10 7.96 -1.77
C VAL A 31 2.40 7.66 -2.54
N GLY A 32 3.55 7.80 -1.88
CA GLY A 32 4.85 7.59 -2.50
C GLY A 32 5.14 6.14 -2.90
N LEU A 33 4.64 5.18 -2.12
CA LEU A 33 4.72 3.74 -2.34
C LEU A 33 3.40 3.05 -1.97
N HIS A 34 2.88 2.21 -2.87
CA HIS A 34 1.71 1.38 -2.61
C HIS A 34 2.11 -0.09 -2.61
N LEU A 35 1.85 -0.80 -1.51
CA LEU A 35 2.06 -2.24 -1.43
C LEU A 35 0.71 -2.94 -1.44
N ILE A 36 0.59 -4.01 -2.22
CA ILE A 36 -0.65 -4.78 -2.36
C ILE A 36 -0.39 -6.27 -2.16
N HIS A 37 -1.43 -6.98 -1.72
CA HIS A 37 -1.41 -8.41 -1.45
C HIS A 37 -2.78 -9.04 -1.77
N GLU A 38 -2.86 -10.36 -1.75
CA GLU A 38 -3.94 -11.15 -2.33
C GLU A 38 -5.30 -11.02 -1.64
N ILE A 39 -5.34 -10.59 -0.37
CA ILE A 39 -6.59 -10.55 0.39
C ILE A 39 -7.45 -9.33 0.04
N THR A 40 -6.87 -8.13 0.10
CA THR A 40 -7.65 -6.88 0.06
C THR A 40 -7.72 -6.26 -1.33
N THR A 41 -6.88 -6.74 -2.26
CA THR A 41 -6.63 -6.04 -3.53
C THR A 41 -7.50 -6.53 -4.68
N ALA A 42 -7.83 -7.83 -4.76
CA ALA A 42 -8.65 -8.34 -5.85
C ALA A 42 -10.00 -7.59 -5.98
N PRO A 43 -10.77 -7.36 -4.89
CA PRO A 43 -12.00 -6.57 -5.00
C PRO A 43 -11.74 -5.10 -5.38
N ALA A 44 -10.58 -4.54 -5.02
CA ALA A 44 -10.24 -3.16 -5.40
C ALA A 44 -10.06 -3.00 -6.91
N PHE A 45 -9.45 -3.98 -7.59
CA PHE A 45 -9.34 -4.00 -9.05
C PHE A 45 -10.70 -4.13 -9.74
N ASP A 46 -11.62 -4.91 -9.18
CA ASP A 46 -12.98 -5.03 -9.73
C ASP A 46 -13.72 -3.69 -9.64
N MET A 47 -13.57 -2.97 -8.52
CA MET A 47 -14.13 -1.62 -8.39
C MET A 47 -13.52 -0.60 -9.37
N LEU A 48 -12.26 -0.77 -9.79
CA LEU A 48 -11.67 0.07 -10.86
C LEU A 48 -12.35 -0.21 -12.19
N ARG A 49 -12.48 -1.49 -12.55
CA ARG A 49 -13.11 -1.93 -13.79
C ARG A 49 -14.57 -1.49 -13.87
N GLU A 50 -15.33 -1.63 -12.79
CA GLU A 50 -16.72 -1.13 -12.71
C GLU A 50 -16.83 0.37 -12.97
N LYS A 51 -15.80 1.15 -12.59
CA LYS A 51 -15.75 2.61 -12.80
C LYS A 51 -15.08 3.01 -14.11
N GLY A 52 -14.52 2.07 -14.86
CA GLY A 52 -13.73 2.35 -16.07
C GLY A 52 -12.44 3.10 -15.77
N PHE A 53 -11.85 2.90 -14.58
CA PHE A 53 -10.57 3.48 -14.20
C PHE A 53 -9.42 2.53 -14.48
N ASP A 54 -8.26 3.12 -14.79
CA ASP A 54 -6.98 2.42 -14.92
C ASP A 54 -6.15 2.60 -13.63
N VAL A 55 -5.02 1.90 -13.53
CA VAL A 55 -4.03 2.13 -12.46
C VAL A 55 -3.16 3.32 -12.83
N ALA A 56 -3.16 4.36 -11.99
CA ALA A 56 -2.52 5.63 -12.33
C ALA A 56 -0.98 5.58 -12.30
N PHE A 57 -0.39 4.83 -11.37
CA PHE A 57 1.07 4.72 -11.19
C PHE A 57 1.48 3.27 -10.88
N PRO A 58 1.41 2.36 -11.88
CA PRO A 58 1.76 0.96 -11.67
C PRO A 58 3.22 0.79 -11.22
N GLU A 59 4.13 1.68 -11.62
CA GLU A 59 5.54 1.67 -11.23
C GLU A 59 5.81 2.04 -9.76
N ARG A 60 4.78 2.56 -9.07
CA ARG A 60 4.81 2.85 -7.63
C ARG A 60 4.03 1.83 -6.81
N THR A 61 3.46 0.83 -7.47
CA THR A 61 2.69 -0.24 -6.84
C THR A 61 3.48 -1.53 -6.94
N PHE A 62 3.61 -2.25 -5.83
CA PHE A 62 4.31 -3.53 -5.79
C PHE A 62 3.45 -4.58 -5.10
N ALA A 63 3.39 -5.76 -5.69
CA ALA A 63 2.57 -6.86 -5.22
C ALA A 63 3.42 -8.02 -4.69
N THR A 64 2.93 -8.70 -3.66
CA THR A 64 3.45 -9.98 -3.18
C THR A 64 2.29 -10.89 -2.80
N VAL A 65 2.60 -12.15 -2.51
CA VAL A 65 1.69 -13.09 -1.85
C VAL A 65 2.31 -13.54 -0.54
N ASP A 66 1.59 -13.43 0.58
CA ASP A 66 2.13 -13.80 1.90
C ASP A 66 1.12 -14.26 2.96
N HIS A 67 -0.16 -13.93 2.85
CA HIS A 67 -1.18 -14.24 3.87
C HIS A 67 -1.73 -15.67 3.74
N ILE A 68 -1.91 -16.16 2.51
CA ILE A 68 -2.62 -17.44 2.26
C ILE A 68 -1.78 -18.46 1.51
N VAL A 69 -0.46 -18.28 1.48
CA VAL A 69 0.44 -19.28 0.90
C VAL A 69 0.54 -20.49 1.84
N PRO A 70 0.24 -21.71 1.38
CA PRO A 70 0.35 -22.92 2.21
C PRO A 70 1.79 -23.13 2.71
N THR A 71 1.91 -23.55 3.97
CA THR A 71 3.21 -23.82 4.61
C THR A 71 3.75 -25.22 4.31
N ASP A 72 2.86 -26.15 3.97
CA ASP A 72 3.14 -27.57 3.75
C ASP A 72 3.36 -27.90 2.26
N MET A 73 2.37 -27.65 1.41
CA MET A 73 2.40 -28.01 -0.01
C MET A 73 2.06 -26.79 -0.89
N ARG A 74 3.08 -26.26 -1.56
CA ARG A 74 2.96 -25.12 -2.48
C ARG A 74 2.74 -25.52 -3.95
N THR A 75 2.40 -26.80 -4.20
CA THR A 75 2.08 -27.26 -5.56
C THR A 75 0.69 -26.77 -5.95
N ARG A 76 0.55 -26.19 -7.14
CA ARG A 76 -0.72 -25.67 -7.64
C ARG A 76 -1.47 -26.70 -8.49
N PRO A 77 -2.82 -26.72 -8.47
CA PRO A 77 -3.69 -25.87 -7.66
C PRO A 77 -3.59 -26.20 -6.17
N PHE A 78 -3.73 -25.18 -5.30
CA PHE A 78 -3.73 -25.39 -3.86
C PHE A 78 -4.95 -26.21 -3.39
N LEU A 79 -4.79 -26.89 -2.24
CA LEU A 79 -5.87 -27.63 -1.61
C LEU A 79 -7.02 -26.71 -1.17
N ASP A 80 -6.70 -25.51 -0.72
CA ASP A 80 -7.69 -24.46 -0.49
C ASP A 80 -7.96 -23.72 -1.81
N SER A 81 -9.13 -23.99 -2.40
CA SER A 81 -9.53 -23.38 -3.66
C SER A 81 -9.72 -21.87 -3.55
N GLN A 82 -10.11 -21.35 -2.38
CA GLN A 82 -10.25 -19.90 -2.20
C GLN A 82 -8.88 -19.22 -2.21
N ALA A 83 -7.88 -19.87 -1.62
CA ALA A 83 -6.51 -19.36 -1.66
C ALA A 83 -5.96 -19.34 -3.09
N GLU A 84 -6.20 -20.42 -3.85
CA GLU A 84 -5.84 -20.49 -5.26
C GLU A 84 -6.53 -19.39 -6.08
N GLU A 85 -7.83 -19.18 -5.90
CA GLU A 85 -8.62 -18.16 -6.61
C GLU A 85 -8.13 -16.73 -6.34
N LEU A 86 -7.83 -16.39 -5.08
CA LEU A 86 -7.34 -15.06 -4.71
C LEU A 86 -5.96 -14.77 -5.31
N ILE A 87 -5.06 -15.77 -5.31
CA ILE A 87 -3.73 -15.62 -5.92
C ILE A 87 -3.85 -15.52 -7.44
N GLN A 88 -4.66 -16.34 -8.09
CA GLN A 88 -4.92 -16.24 -9.54
C GLN A 88 -5.51 -14.88 -9.91
N ALA A 89 -6.44 -14.36 -9.10
CA ALA A 89 -7.01 -13.03 -9.30
C ALA A 89 -5.94 -11.95 -9.21
N LEU A 90 -5.06 -11.99 -8.21
CA LEU A 90 -3.95 -11.05 -8.09
C LEU A 90 -3.00 -11.15 -9.30
N GLU A 91 -2.57 -12.36 -9.67
CA GLU A 91 -1.69 -12.64 -10.82
C GLU A 91 -2.24 -12.04 -12.12
N LYS A 92 -3.53 -12.27 -12.39
CA LYS A 92 -4.20 -11.69 -13.55
C LYS A 92 -4.18 -10.18 -13.50
N ASN A 93 -4.56 -9.59 -12.35
CA ASN A 93 -4.66 -8.14 -12.20
C ASN A 93 -3.31 -7.44 -12.35
N VAL A 94 -2.25 -7.95 -11.71
CA VAL A 94 -0.92 -7.34 -11.81
C VAL A 94 -0.35 -7.45 -13.22
N SER A 95 -0.63 -8.56 -13.93
CA SER A 95 -0.27 -8.69 -15.34
C SER A 95 -1.06 -7.75 -16.25
N GLU A 96 -2.35 -7.53 -15.98
CA GLU A 96 -3.24 -6.67 -16.76
C GLU A 96 -2.83 -5.19 -16.64
N PHE A 97 -2.47 -4.76 -15.43
CA PHE A 97 -2.12 -3.36 -15.13
C PHE A 97 -0.62 -3.07 -15.12
N GLY A 98 0.23 -4.05 -15.45
CA GLY A 98 1.68 -3.88 -15.52
C GLY A 98 2.35 -3.57 -14.16
N ILE A 99 1.86 -4.18 -13.09
CA ILE A 99 2.38 -4.01 -11.72
C ILE A 99 3.45 -5.06 -11.44
N GLU A 100 4.57 -4.64 -10.84
CA GLU A 100 5.64 -5.55 -10.42
C GLU A 100 5.13 -6.52 -9.35
N PHE A 101 5.34 -7.81 -9.58
CA PHE A 101 4.79 -8.88 -8.74
C PHE A 101 5.87 -9.87 -8.29
N PHE A 102 6.01 -10.00 -6.96
CA PHE A 102 6.87 -10.98 -6.31
C PHE A 102 6.06 -12.23 -5.95
N GLY A 103 5.69 -12.99 -6.97
CA GLY A 103 4.91 -14.24 -6.83
C GLY A 103 5.70 -15.41 -6.24
N LEU A 104 5.05 -16.58 -6.12
CA LEU A 104 5.60 -17.77 -5.43
C LEU A 104 6.96 -18.25 -5.96
N ASP A 105 7.22 -18.06 -7.26
CA ASP A 105 8.46 -18.46 -7.92
C ASP A 105 9.56 -17.38 -7.85
N SER A 106 9.27 -16.21 -7.27
CA SER A 106 10.22 -15.11 -7.13
C SER A 106 11.10 -15.29 -5.89
N ASP A 107 12.40 -15.07 -6.06
CA ASP A 107 13.37 -14.98 -4.96
C ASP A 107 13.16 -13.74 -4.06
N LYS A 108 12.36 -12.78 -4.54
CA LYS A 108 11.97 -11.56 -3.82
C LYS A 108 10.66 -11.72 -3.03
N GLN A 109 9.97 -12.85 -3.17
CA GLN A 109 8.71 -13.11 -2.47
C GLN A 109 8.93 -13.14 -0.96
N GLY A 110 7.98 -12.58 -0.22
CA GLY A 110 8.02 -12.58 1.24
C GLY A 110 6.90 -11.75 1.84
N ILE A 111 6.91 -11.64 3.17
CA ILE A 111 5.91 -10.87 3.92
C ILE A 111 5.92 -9.42 3.44
N VAL A 112 4.75 -8.87 3.13
CA VAL A 112 4.60 -7.57 2.45
C VAL A 112 5.38 -6.43 3.14
N HIS A 113 5.44 -6.43 4.48
CA HIS A 113 6.16 -5.41 5.24
C HIS A 113 7.64 -5.71 5.48
N VAL A 114 8.12 -6.91 5.14
CA VAL A 114 9.53 -7.29 5.15
C VAL A 114 10.17 -6.96 3.80
N ILE A 115 9.49 -7.30 2.69
CA ILE A 115 10.04 -7.08 1.35
C ILE A 115 10.21 -5.60 1.02
N GLY A 116 9.34 -4.72 1.53
CA GLY A 116 9.40 -3.29 1.23
C GLY A 116 10.76 -2.67 1.59
N PRO A 117 11.22 -2.77 2.85
CA PRO A 117 12.55 -2.31 3.21
C PRO A 117 13.68 -3.18 2.64
N GLN A 118 13.52 -4.50 2.59
CA GLN A 118 14.56 -5.42 2.10
C GLN A 118 14.95 -5.14 0.65
N LEU A 119 13.97 -4.81 -0.20
CA LEU A 119 14.18 -4.50 -1.62
C LEU A 119 14.47 -3.00 -1.85
N GLY A 120 14.54 -2.20 -0.78
CA GLY A 120 14.77 -0.77 -0.88
C GLY A 120 13.59 0.03 -1.45
N LEU A 121 12.38 -0.54 -1.46
CA LEU A 121 11.17 0.18 -1.87
C LEU A 121 10.80 1.23 -0.81
N THR A 122 10.85 0.84 0.46
CA THR A 122 10.61 1.74 1.58
C THR A 122 11.82 2.63 1.80
N GLN A 123 11.68 3.93 1.51
CA GLN A 123 12.73 4.93 1.69
C GLN A 123 12.27 6.06 2.62
N PRO A 124 13.20 6.68 3.39
CA PRO A 124 12.84 7.76 4.30
C PRO A 124 12.13 8.93 3.62
N GLY A 125 11.18 9.53 4.33
CA GLY A 125 10.52 10.76 3.89
C GLY A 125 9.35 10.56 2.92
N MET A 126 8.93 9.33 2.61
CA MET A 126 7.74 9.07 1.79
C MET A 126 6.48 8.82 2.60
N THR A 127 5.33 8.94 1.96
CA THR A 127 4.08 8.30 2.37
C THR A 127 3.96 6.90 1.77
N LEU A 128 3.35 5.97 2.50
CA LEU A 128 3.18 4.58 2.08
C LEU A 128 1.78 4.10 2.44
N ALA A 129 1.14 3.35 1.55
CA ALA A 129 -0.15 2.73 1.84
C ALA A 129 -0.12 1.23 1.52
N CYS A 130 -0.89 0.46 2.27
CA CYS A 130 -1.12 -0.96 2.00
C CYS A 130 -2.43 -1.41 2.64
N GLY A 131 -3.09 -2.38 2.02
CA GLY A 131 -4.32 -3.02 2.53
C GLY A 131 -4.15 -3.87 3.79
N ASP A 132 -3.11 -3.62 4.61
CA ASP A 132 -2.77 -4.39 5.81
C ASP A 132 -2.67 -3.46 7.04
N SER A 133 -3.12 -3.93 8.20
CA SER A 133 -3.13 -3.15 9.44
C SER A 133 -1.74 -2.88 10.02
N HIS A 134 -0.74 -3.70 9.68
CA HIS A 134 0.64 -3.62 10.19
C HIS A 134 1.54 -2.73 9.33
N THR A 135 0.95 -1.99 8.38
CA THR A 135 1.67 -1.07 7.48
C THR A 135 2.49 -0.02 8.25
N SER A 136 2.11 0.30 9.49
CA SER A 136 2.89 1.18 10.38
C SER A 136 4.34 0.72 10.63
N THR A 137 4.67 -0.56 10.38
CA THR A 137 6.04 -1.12 10.42
C THR A 137 7.04 -0.26 9.65
N HIS A 138 6.65 0.25 8.49
CA HIS A 138 7.52 1.07 7.63
C HIS A 138 7.90 2.42 8.25
N GLY A 139 7.18 2.87 9.29
CA GLY A 139 7.52 4.08 10.05
C GLY A 139 8.90 4.03 10.70
N ALA A 140 9.45 2.83 10.94
CA ALA A 140 10.83 2.62 11.40
C ALA A 140 11.88 3.22 10.44
N PHE A 141 11.53 3.39 9.16
CA PHE A 141 12.39 3.98 8.13
C PHE A 141 12.13 5.48 7.93
N GLY A 142 11.35 6.13 8.79
CA GLY A 142 11.02 7.55 8.68
C GLY A 142 9.98 7.87 7.60
N THR A 143 9.07 6.93 7.34
CA THR A 143 7.93 7.10 6.43
C THR A 143 6.64 7.41 7.20
N LEU A 144 5.66 7.95 6.50
CA LEU A 144 4.27 7.98 6.96
C LEU A 144 3.49 6.86 6.29
N ALA A 145 3.36 5.73 7.00
CA ALA A 145 2.80 4.51 6.46
C ALA A 145 1.40 4.22 7.03
N PHE A 146 0.43 3.99 6.16
CA PHE A 146 -0.99 3.89 6.50
C PHE A 146 -1.55 2.53 6.07
N GLY A 147 -2.12 1.79 7.03
CA GLY A 147 -3.00 0.68 6.72
C GLY A 147 -4.33 1.21 6.22
N ILE A 148 -4.79 0.72 5.07
CA ILE A 148 -5.98 1.23 4.38
C ILE A 148 -6.97 0.11 4.08
N GLY A 149 -8.26 0.45 3.95
CA GLY A 149 -9.29 -0.52 3.55
C GLY A 149 -9.36 -0.72 2.03
N THR A 150 -10.05 -1.77 1.56
CA THR A 150 -10.23 -2.09 0.13
C THR A 150 -10.71 -0.91 -0.73
N SER A 151 -11.69 -0.13 -0.26
CA SER A 151 -12.17 1.05 -1.00
C SER A 151 -11.09 2.11 -1.18
N GLN A 152 -10.19 2.24 -0.21
CA GLN A 152 -9.05 3.15 -0.28
C GLN A 152 -7.92 2.56 -1.13
N VAL A 153 -7.72 1.23 -1.13
CA VAL A 153 -6.78 0.56 -2.05
C VAL A 153 -7.17 0.89 -3.49
N ARG A 154 -8.46 0.82 -3.83
CA ARG A 154 -8.98 1.28 -5.13
C ARG A 154 -8.63 2.75 -5.38
N ASP A 155 -8.84 3.64 -4.40
CA ASP A 155 -8.56 5.07 -4.58
C ASP A 155 -7.08 5.35 -4.83
N VAL A 156 -6.18 4.63 -4.14
CA VAL A 156 -4.74 4.71 -4.39
C VAL A 156 -4.39 4.13 -5.76
N LEU A 157 -4.97 3.00 -6.18
CA LEU A 157 -4.75 2.48 -7.53
C LEU A 157 -5.23 3.48 -8.61
N ALA A 158 -6.41 4.08 -8.44
CA ALA A 158 -7.02 4.99 -9.40
C ALA A 158 -6.33 6.36 -9.47
N THR A 159 -5.74 6.84 -8.38
CA THR A 159 -5.31 8.26 -8.27
C THR A 159 -3.93 8.47 -7.66
N GLN A 160 -3.36 7.43 -7.04
CA GLN A 160 -2.18 7.50 -6.17
C GLN A 160 -2.33 8.47 -4.99
N THR A 161 -3.56 8.76 -4.59
CA THR A 161 -3.85 9.66 -3.47
C THR A 161 -4.83 9.05 -2.46
N LEU A 162 -4.76 9.53 -1.23
CA LEU A 162 -5.72 9.27 -0.16
C LEU A 162 -6.36 10.58 0.28
N ALA A 163 -7.67 10.55 0.55
CA ALA A 163 -8.34 11.61 1.30
C ALA A 163 -8.18 11.31 2.80
N MET A 164 -7.45 12.14 3.54
CA MET A 164 -7.15 11.88 4.94
C MET A 164 -7.05 13.15 5.78
N ASP A 165 -7.55 13.07 7.01
CA ASP A 165 -7.33 14.09 8.04
C ASP A 165 -5.95 13.95 8.67
N LYS A 166 -5.34 15.08 8.98
CA LYS A 166 -4.07 15.10 9.69
C LYS A 166 -4.25 14.52 11.10
N LEU A 167 -3.41 13.56 11.46
CA LEU A 167 -3.45 12.85 12.74
C LEU A 167 -2.77 13.65 13.85
N LYS A 168 -3.22 13.41 15.09
CA LYS A 168 -2.54 13.92 16.28
C LYS A 168 -1.26 13.14 16.53
N VAL A 169 -0.17 13.85 16.79
CA VAL A 169 1.15 13.27 17.02
C VAL A 169 1.53 13.29 18.49
N ARG A 170 2.15 12.21 18.97
CA ARG A 170 2.75 12.11 20.30
C ARG A 170 4.21 11.69 20.17
N ARG A 171 5.11 12.47 20.78
CA ARG A 171 6.53 12.08 20.91
C ARG A 171 6.69 11.12 22.09
N ILE A 172 7.24 9.95 21.83
CA ILE A 172 7.70 9.01 22.85
C ILE A 172 9.21 9.12 22.94
N ASN A 173 9.76 9.31 24.14
CA ASN A 173 11.19 9.27 24.40
C ASN A 173 11.49 7.94 25.10
N VAL A 174 12.44 7.18 24.55
CA VAL A 174 12.90 5.88 25.07
C VAL A 174 14.21 6.08 25.80
#